data_AF-A0A9F5IZ41-F1
#
_entry.id   AF-A0A9F5IZ41-F1
#
_cell.length_a   1.000
_cell.length_b   1.000
_cell.length_c   1.000
_cell.angle_alpha   90.00
_cell.angle_beta   90.00
_cell.angle_gamma   90.00
#
_symmetry.space_group_name_H-M   'P 1'
#
loop_
_entity.id
_entity.type
_entity.pdbx_description
1 polymer ?
#
loop_
_entity_poly.entity_id
_entity_poly.type
_entity_poly.pdbx_seq_one_letter_code
_entity_poly.pdbx_strand_id
1 'polypeptide(L)'
;MSEAKTLLRNKGTQRFRKSLPSCEGGKMSPEQKARYLAFADPSKPDVKTMLAAALMKERKALDDHQRELDDKNLIGVLKASEARNRLRNTRLQYQNLRAQEINFLISFQRNAKGAVRLEVFLPPRKNIAKLSDCMNTIQRSRIEEILEDESGEIYIRRP
;
A
#
# COMPACT_ATOMS: atom_id res chain seq x y z
N MET A 1 106.84 0.30 -26.63
CA MET A 1 106.87 0.97 -25.30
C MET A 1 106.03 2.23 -25.47
N SER A 2 104.84 2.44 -24.91
CA SER A 2 104.21 1.85 -23.73
C SER A 2 102.71 2.18 -23.72
N GLU A 3 101.90 1.15 -23.48
CA GLU A 3 100.68 1.05 -22.68
C GLU A 3 99.43 1.93 -22.88
N ALA A 4 98.31 1.19 -22.85
CA ALA A 4 96.92 1.58 -22.97
C ALA A 4 96.37 2.28 -21.72
N LYS A 5 95.25 3.02 -21.90
CA LYS A 5 94.13 3.03 -20.95
C LYS A 5 92.87 3.65 -21.57
N THR A 6 91.96 2.77 -21.98
CA THR A 6 90.54 3.06 -22.20
C THR A 6 89.86 3.37 -20.86
N LEU A 7 89.18 4.50 -20.74
CA LEU A 7 88.24 4.76 -19.64
C LEU A 7 86.90 5.24 -20.21
N LEU A 8 86.02 4.27 -20.47
CA LEU A 8 84.58 4.45 -20.55
C LEU A 8 84.07 5.01 -19.21
N ARG A 9 83.54 6.23 -19.20
CA ARG A 9 82.77 6.76 -18.06
C ARG A 9 81.30 6.86 -18.46
N ASN A 10 80.61 5.73 -18.34
CA ASN A 10 79.17 5.66 -18.31
C ASN A 10 78.63 6.45 -17.11
N LYS A 11 78.11 7.65 -17.33
CA LYS A 11 77.28 8.33 -16.34
C LYS A 11 75.88 7.72 -16.41
N GLY A 12 75.63 6.72 -15.56
CA GLY A 12 74.29 6.20 -15.36
C GLY A 12 73.40 7.29 -14.77
N THR A 13 72.49 7.84 -15.58
CA THR A 13 71.31 8.54 -15.07
C THR A 13 70.57 7.57 -14.15
N GLN A 14 70.56 7.88 -12.85
CA GLN A 14 69.76 7.17 -11.87
C GLN A 14 68.29 7.47 -12.19
N ARG A 15 67.70 6.65 -13.06
CA ARG A 15 66.26 6.66 -13.28
C ARG A 15 65.64 6.31 -11.93
N PHE A 16 65.01 7.28 -11.27
CA PHE A 16 64.08 7.06 -10.19
C PHE A 16 62.96 6.15 -10.72
N ARG A 17 63.17 4.85 -10.68
CA ARG A 17 62.08 3.88 -10.78
C ARG A 17 61.38 3.94 -9.43
N LYS A 18 60.43 4.88 -9.31
CA LYS A 18 59.39 4.75 -8.29
C LYS A 18 58.74 3.40 -8.56
N SER A 19 59.05 2.42 -7.74
CA SER A 19 58.36 1.13 -7.75
C SER A 19 56.87 1.45 -7.64
N LEU A 20 56.09 1.04 -8.63
CA LEU A 20 54.63 1.12 -8.54
C LEU A 20 54.24 0.45 -7.22
N PRO A 21 53.41 1.11 -6.38
CA PRO A 21 52.99 0.49 -5.14
C PRO A 21 52.27 -0.81 -5.51
N SER A 22 52.78 -1.93 -5.00
CA SER A 22 52.05 -3.19 -5.01
C SER A 22 50.68 -2.91 -4.42
N CYS A 23 49.64 -3.17 -5.22
CA CYS A 23 48.24 -2.77 -5.05
C CYS A 23 47.81 -2.52 -3.59
N GLU A 24 47.90 -1.27 -3.15
CA GLU A 24 47.40 -0.79 -1.85
C GLU A 24 45.87 -0.57 -1.93
N GLY A 25 45.14 -1.54 -2.48
CA GLY A 25 43.68 -1.44 -2.69
C GLY A 25 42.92 -1.21 -1.38
N GLY A 26 43.47 -1.68 -0.25
CA GLY A 26 42.89 -1.47 1.08
C GLY A 26 42.99 -0.03 1.59
N LYS A 27 44.04 0.73 1.22
CA LYS A 27 44.39 2.03 1.83
C LYS A 27 43.84 3.25 1.09
N MET A 28 43.29 3.07 -0.10
CA MET A 28 42.79 4.17 -0.93
C MET A 28 41.42 4.68 -0.45
N SER A 29 41.22 6.00 -0.48
CA SER A 29 39.91 6.60 -0.22
C SER A 29 38.90 6.20 -1.31
N PRO A 30 37.59 6.26 -1.06
CA PRO A 30 36.58 5.89 -2.06
C PRO A 30 36.73 6.65 -3.39
N GLU A 31 37.03 7.94 -3.34
CA GLU A 31 37.26 8.78 -4.52
C GLU A 31 38.55 8.42 -5.26
N GLN A 32 39.61 8.07 -4.52
CA GLN A 32 40.88 7.62 -5.11
C GLN A 32 40.72 6.25 -5.77
N LYS A 33 39.91 5.35 -5.16
CA LYS A 33 39.53 4.06 -5.75
C LYS A 33 38.74 4.25 -7.04
N ALA A 34 37.75 5.14 -7.05
CA ALA A 34 36.97 5.44 -8.25
C ALA A 34 37.85 5.99 -9.39
N ARG A 35 38.73 6.95 -9.09
CA ARG A 35 39.69 7.48 -10.05
C ARG A 35 40.64 6.41 -10.57
N TYR A 36 41.17 5.55 -9.70
CA TYR A 36 42.03 4.44 -10.12
C TYR A 36 41.28 3.46 -11.05
N LEU A 37 40.04 3.07 -10.70
CA LEU A 37 39.23 2.16 -11.52
C LEU A 37 38.87 2.74 -12.88
N ALA A 38 38.74 4.06 -13.01
CA ALA A 38 38.43 4.71 -14.30
C ALA A 38 39.56 4.59 -15.34
N PHE A 39 40.82 4.41 -14.91
CA PHE A 39 41.99 4.38 -15.79
C PHE A 39 42.77 3.06 -15.75
N ALA A 40 42.49 2.17 -14.80
CA ALA A 40 43.18 0.89 -14.69
C ALA A 40 42.65 -0.15 -15.69
N ASP A 41 43.54 -1.00 -16.21
CA ASP A 41 43.18 -2.05 -17.16
C ASP A 41 42.24 -3.10 -16.50
N PRO A 42 41.03 -3.32 -17.05
CA PRO A 42 40.04 -4.26 -16.50
C PRO A 42 40.47 -5.73 -16.59
N SER A 43 41.50 -6.05 -17.38
CA SER A 43 42.04 -7.41 -17.52
C SER A 43 42.76 -7.88 -16.25
N LYS A 44 43.13 -6.95 -15.36
CA LYS A 44 43.78 -7.27 -14.09
C LYS A 44 42.76 -7.86 -13.11
N PRO A 45 43.07 -8.99 -12.45
CA PRO A 45 42.11 -9.70 -11.59
C PRO A 45 41.63 -8.83 -10.40
N ASP A 46 42.51 -8.03 -9.81
CA ASP A 46 42.17 -7.14 -8.69
C ASP A 46 41.23 -6.01 -9.12
N VAL A 47 41.44 -5.44 -10.32
CA VAL A 47 40.57 -4.39 -10.87
C VAL A 47 39.19 -4.96 -11.19
N LYS A 48 39.14 -6.17 -11.78
CA LYS A 48 37.91 -6.87 -12.11
C LYS A 48 37.06 -7.17 -10.87
N THR A 49 37.67 -7.61 -9.77
CA THR A 49 36.96 -7.87 -8.51
C THR A 49 36.44 -6.58 -7.88
N MET A 50 37.23 -5.50 -7.87
CA MET A 50 36.80 -4.19 -7.38
C MET A 50 35.65 -3.60 -8.21
N LEU A 51 35.70 -3.74 -9.53
CA LEU A 51 34.67 -3.25 -10.44
C LEU A 51 33.36 -4.05 -10.29
N ALA A 52 33.46 -5.37 -10.14
CA ALA A 52 32.31 -6.21 -9.81
C ALA A 52 31.68 -5.82 -8.46
N ALA A 53 32.50 -5.54 -7.44
CA ALA A 53 32.02 -5.09 -6.14
C ALA A 53 31.31 -3.71 -6.21
N ALA A 54 31.81 -2.79 -7.05
CA ALA A 54 31.17 -1.50 -7.28
C ALA A 54 29.80 -1.64 -7.95
N LEU A 55 29.70 -2.46 -9.01
CA LEU A 55 28.43 -2.74 -9.70
C LEU A 55 27.40 -3.40 -8.76
N MET A 56 27.85 -4.34 -7.92
CA MET A 56 26.97 -4.96 -6.91
C MET A 56 26.48 -3.95 -5.87
N LYS A 57 27.30 -2.96 -5.51
CA LYS A 57 26.92 -1.89 -4.59
C LYS A 57 25.92 -0.93 -5.21
N GLU A 58 26.10 -0.55 -6.47
CA GLU A 58 25.14 0.28 -7.22
C GLU A 58 23.80 -0.42 -7.37
N ARG A 59 23.81 -1.70 -7.75
CA ARG A 59 22.59 -2.50 -7.86
C ARG A 59 21.83 -2.57 -6.53
N LYS A 60 22.53 -2.81 -5.42
CA LYS A 60 21.92 -2.79 -4.09
C LYS A 60 21.32 -1.43 -3.74
N ALA A 61 22.00 -0.33 -4.06
CA ALA A 61 21.47 1.01 -3.81
C ALA A 61 20.20 1.31 -4.62
N LEU A 62 20.13 0.83 -5.87
CA LEU A 62 18.92 0.92 -6.68
C LEU A 62 17.77 0.08 -6.11
N ASP A 63 18.06 -1.16 -5.70
CA ASP A 63 17.07 -2.05 -5.08
C ASP A 63 16.54 -1.46 -3.76
N ASP A 64 17.41 -0.88 -2.93
CA ASP A 64 17.02 -0.23 -1.67
C ASP A 64 16.19 1.03 -1.93
N HIS A 65 16.54 1.83 -2.94
CA HIS A 65 15.71 2.97 -3.34
C HIS A 65 14.32 2.52 -3.82
N GLN A 66 14.25 1.43 -4.59
CA GLN A 66 12.98 0.89 -5.05
C GLN A 66 12.11 0.42 -3.87
N ARG A 67 12.70 -0.30 -2.91
CA ARG A 67 12.00 -0.71 -1.68
C ARG A 67 11.49 0.48 -0.89
N GLU A 68 12.28 1.54 -0.74
CA GLU A 68 11.81 2.76 -0.06
C GLU A 68 10.60 3.40 -0.76
N LEU A 69 10.55 3.37 -2.09
CA LEU A 69 9.41 3.87 -2.85
C LEU A 69 8.18 2.99 -2.64
N ASP A 70 8.37 1.67 -2.67
CA ASP A 70 7.30 0.70 -2.45
C ASP A 70 6.74 0.82 -1.02
N ASP A 71 7.60 1.01 -0.02
CA ASP A 71 7.20 1.25 1.38
C ASP A 71 6.43 2.56 1.53
N LYS A 72 6.88 3.65 0.89
CA LYS A 72 6.16 4.94 0.88
C LYS A 72 4.78 4.80 0.25
N ASN A 73 4.69 4.06 -0.86
CA ASN A 73 3.42 3.77 -1.53
C ASN A 73 2.49 2.95 -0.62
N LEU A 74 3.01 1.89 0.00
CA LEU A 74 2.25 1.05 0.93
C LEU A 74 1.74 1.86 2.12
N ILE A 75 2.59 2.69 2.73
CA ILE A 75 2.19 3.58 3.83
C ILE A 75 1.08 4.53 3.36
N GLY A 76 1.18 5.08 2.15
CA GLY A 76 0.13 5.93 1.56
C GLY A 76 -1.21 5.21 1.44
N VAL A 77 -1.20 3.97 0.92
CA VAL A 77 -2.40 3.13 0.80
C VAL A 77 -2.99 2.81 2.17
N LEU A 78 -2.16 2.42 3.14
CA LEU A 78 -2.61 2.11 4.50
C LEU A 78 -3.22 3.32 5.19
N LYS A 79 -2.58 4.50 5.10
CA LYS A 79 -3.12 5.75 5.65
C LYS A 79 -4.45 6.14 4.99
N ALA A 80 -4.58 5.97 3.68
CA ALA A 80 -5.84 6.24 2.97
C ALA A 80 -6.95 5.28 3.40
N SER A 81 -6.63 3.99 3.54
CA SER A 81 -7.54 2.97 4.07
C SER A 81 -7.99 3.30 5.50
N GLU A 82 -7.06 3.67 6.36
CA GLU A 82 -7.34 4.05 7.74
C GLU A 82 -8.25 5.28 7.82
N ALA A 83 -7.95 6.34 7.05
CA ALA A 83 -8.77 7.55 7.02
C ALA A 83 -10.21 7.25 6.57
N ARG A 84 -10.37 6.41 5.55
CA ARG A 84 -11.69 5.94 5.09
C ARG A 84 -12.42 5.15 6.17
N ASN A 85 -11.72 4.26 6.88
CA ASN A 85 -12.30 3.49 7.98
C ASN A 85 -12.73 4.40 9.14
N ARG A 86 -11.92 5.39 9.51
CA ARG A 86 -12.28 6.41 10.51
C ARG A 86 -13.57 7.14 10.12
N LEU A 87 -13.67 7.62 8.87
CA LEU A 87 -14.88 8.29 8.36
C LEU A 87 -16.11 7.37 8.33
N ARG A 88 -15.93 6.10 7.95
CA ARG A 88 -17.01 5.12 7.96
C ARG A 88 -17.51 4.88 9.38
N ASN A 89 -16.60 4.70 10.33
CA ASN A 89 -16.94 4.45 11.72
C ASN A 89 -17.67 5.64 12.36
N THR A 90 -17.21 6.87 12.13
CA THR A 90 -17.89 8.07 12.64
C THR A 90 -19.29 8.22 12.04
N ARG A 91 -19.45 7.98 10.73
CA ARG A 91 -20.78 7.98 10.08
C ARG A 91 -21.70 6.92 10.67
N LEU A 92 -21.20 5.69 10.90
CA LEU A 92 -21.97 4.61 11.48
C LEU A 92 -22.38 4.93 12.92
N GLN A 93 -21.46 5.46 13.73
CA GLN A 93 -21.74 5.91 15.10
C GLN A 93 -22.80 7.00 15.11
N TYR A 94 -22.68 8.02 14.26
CA TYR A 94 -23.67 9.08 14.14
C TYR A 94 -25.05 8.53 13.76
N GLN A 95 -25.14 7.64 12.77
CA GLN A 95 -26.40 7.02 12.38
C GLN A 95 -27.02 6.21 13.52
N ASN A 96 -26.21 5.47 14.27
CA ASN A 96 -26.66 4.69 15.43
C ASN A 96 -27.18 5.59 16.55
N LEU A 97 -26.42 6.61 16.95
CA LEU A 97 -26.82 7.56 17.99
C LEU A 97 -28.08 8.32 17.59
N ARG A 98 -28.14 8.82 16.34
CA ARG A 98 -29.33 9.49 15.81
C ARG A 98 -30.56 8.57 15.84
N ALA A 99 -30.40 7.30 15.49
CA ALA A 99 -31.50 6.34 15.55
C ALA A 99 -31.94 6.07 17.00
N GLN A 100 -31.00 5.95 17.94
CA GLN A 100 -31.30 5.78 19.37
C GLN A 100 -32.06 6.99 19.93
N GLU A 101 -31.62 8.20 19.62
CA GLU A 101 -32.28 9.46 20.02
C GLU A 101 -33.72 9.52 19.50
N ILE A 102 -33.93 9.22 18.21
CA ILE A 102 -35.26 9.24 17.62
C ILE A 102 -36.16 8.17 18.25
N ASN A 103 -35.63 6.95 18.48
CA ASN A 103 -36.38 5.90 19.18
C ASN A 103 -36.78 6.33 20.60
N PHE A 104 -35.88 7.01 21.31
CA PHE A 104 -36.18 7.59 22.61
C PHE A 104 -37.32 8.61 22.49
N LEU A 105 -37.25 9.56 21.55
CA LEU A 105 -38.31 10.55 21.32
C LEU A 105 -39.66 9.91 20.95
N ILE A 106 -39.65 8.83 20.16
CA ILE A 106 -40.84 8.04 19.82
C ILE A 106 -41.50 7.49 21.09
N SER A 107 -40.70 6.98 22.04
CA SER A 107 -41.20 6.37 23.28
C SER A 107 -41.95 7.35 24.20
N PHE A 108 -41.65 8.65 24.12
CA PHE A 108 -42.35 9.69 24.89
C PHE A 108 -43.51 10.34 24.15
N GLN A 109 -43.82 9.93 22.91
CA GLN A 109 -44.94 10.51 22.18
C GLN A 109 -46.27 10.10 22.80
N ARG A 110 -47.12 11.08 23.12
CA ARG A 110 -48.48 10.85 23.64
C ARG A 110 -49.45 10.31 22.59
N ASN A 111 -49.18 10.51 21.30
CA ASN A 111 -50.06 10.14 20.20
C ASN A 111 -49.29 9.30 19.17
N ALA A 112 -49.90 8.20 18.72
CA ALA A 112 -49.38 7.32 17.67
C ALA A 112 -49.05 8.08 16.38
N LYS A 113 -49.85 9.09 15.99
CA LYS A 113 -49.57 9.92 14.82
C LYS A 113 -48.23 10.67 14.94
N GLY A 114 -47.87 11.10 16.15
CA GLY A 114 -46.59 11.75 16.43
C GLY A 114 -45.42 10.78 16.34
N ALA A 115 -45.57 9.59 16.90
CA ALA A 115 -44.59 8.50 16.82
C ALA A 115 -44.29 8.10 15.37
N VAL A 116 -45.33 7.87 14.56
CA VAL A 116 -45.19 7.49 13.14
C VAL A 116 -44.48 8.58 12.32
N ARG A 117 -44.74 9.87 12.59
CA ARG A 117 -44.02 10.96 11.92
C ARG A 117 -42.53 10.97 12.24
N LEU A 118 -42.16 10.60 13.47
CA LEU A 118 -40.76 10.51 13.87
C LEU A 118 -40.07 9.27 13.30
N GLU A 119 -40.80 8.17 13.13
CA GLU A 119 -40.30 6.94 12.53
C GLU A 119 -39.80 7.14 11.09
N VAL A 120 -40.38 8.09 10.34
CA VAL A 120 -39.92 8.46 8.98
C VAL A 120 -38.44 8.88 8.95
N PHE A 121 -37.91 9.41 10.05
CA PHE A 121 -36.50 9.83 10.12
C PHE A 121 -35.52 8.68 10.40
N LEU A 122 -36.01 7.50 10.74
CA LEU A 122 -35.21 6.30 10.94
C LEU A 122 -34.91 5.63 9.59
N PRO A 123 -33.76 4.94 9.47
CA PRO A 123 -33.50 4.09 8.32
C PRO A 123 -34.61 3.04 8.16
N PRO A 124 -35.07 2.74 6.93
CA PRO A 124 -36.11 1.75 6.71
C PRO A 124 -35.63 0.37 7.20
N ARG A 125 -36.41 -0.23 8.10
CA ARG A 125 -36.12 -1.57 8.64
C ARG A 125 -36.34 -2.60 7.52
N LYS A 126 -35.27 -3.26 7.09
CA LYS A 126 -35.31 -4.32 6.06
C LYS A 126 -36.10 -5.57 6.49
N ASN A 127 -36.35 -5.71 7.79
CA ASN A 127 -37.18 -6.75 8.37
C ASN A 127 -38.58 -6.20 8.63
N ILE A 128 -39.30 -5.82 7.59
CA ILE A 128 -40.71 -6.20 7.56
C ILE A 128 -40.59 -7.70 7.32
N ALA A 129 -40.58 -8.51 8.38
CA ALA A 129 -40.80 -9.94 8.22
C ALA A 129 -41.97 -10.02 7.26
N LYS A 130 -41.74 -10.50 6.01
CA LYS A 130 -42.76 -10.61 4.97
C LYS A 130 -43.97 -11.13 5.71
N LEU A 131 -44.96 -10.28 5.97
CA LEU A 131 -46.04 -10.63 6.88
C LEU A 131 -46.58 -11.91 6.29
N SER A 132 -46.28 -13.03 6.96
CA SER A 132 -46.63 -14.32 6.41
C SER A 132 -48.13 -14.25 6.44
N ASP A 133 -48.74 -14.39 5.28
CA ASP A 133 -50.18 -14.43 5.20
C ASP A 133 -50.67 -15.47 6.21
N CYS A 134 -51.31 -14.99 7.27
CA CYS A 134 -51.80 -15.81 8.35
C CYS A 134 -53.24 -16.28 8.08
N MET A 135 -53.77 -15.96 6.91
CA MET A 135 -55.12 -16.31 6.51
C MET A 135 -55.16 -17.72 5.94
N ASN A 136 -56.05 -18.53 6.50
CA ASN A 136 -56.38 -19.82 5.91
C ASN A 136 -57.18 -19.63 4.61
N THR A 137 -57.11 -20.60 3.70
CA THR A 137 -57.82 -20.56 2.40
C THR A 137 -59.31 -20.24 2.51
N ILE A 138 -59.99 -20.75 3.55
CA ILE A 138 -61.41 -20.47 3.82
C ILE A 138 -61.62 -19.00 4.21
N GLN A 139 -60.78 -18.47 5.09
CA GLN A 139 -60.89 -17.07 5.52
C GLN A 139 -60.59 -16.11 4.36
N ARG A 140 -59.64 -16.49 3.51
CA ARG A 140 -59.30 -15.78 2.27
C ARG A 140 -60.47 -15.77 1.29
N SER A 141 -61.04 -16.93 0.97
CA SER A 141 -62.21 -17.03 0.09
C SER A 141 -63.40 -16.21 0.61
N ARG A 142 -63.61 -16.21 1.92
CA ARG A 142 -64.68 -15.40 2.53
C ARG A 142 -64.44 -13.90 2.39
N ILE A 143 -63.20 -13.45 2.50
CA ILE A 143 -62.86 -12.03 2.37
C ILE A 143 -62.92 -11.60 0.91
N GLU A 144 -62.43 -12.42 -0.02
CA GLU A 144 -62.52 -12.17 -1.46
C GLU A 144 -63.99 -12.06 -1.90
N GLU A 145 -64.88 -12.90 -1.34
CA GLU A 145 -66.34 -12.80 -1.52
C GLU A 145 -66.90 -11.48 -0.95
N ILE A 146 -66.49 -11.08 0.26
CA ILE A 146 -66.95 -9.82 0.89
C ILE A 146 -66.48 -8.59 0.12
N LEU A 147 -65.27 -8.65 -0.43
CA LEU A 147 -64.65 -7.53 -1.14
C LEU A 147 -64.98 -7.51 -2.64
N GLU A 148 -65.74 -8.49 -3.13
CA GLU A 148 -66.08 -8.64 -4.55
C GLU A 148 -64.83 -8.61 -5.46
N ASP A 149 -63.67 -9.06 -4.95
CA ASP A 149 -62.41 -9.07 -5.70
C ASP A 149 -62.31 -10.33 -6.57
N GLU A 150 -63.02 -10.33 -7.71
CA GLU A 150 -62.98 -11.42 -8.69
C GLU A 150 -61.58 -11.63 -9.28
N SER A 151 -60.79 -10.56 -9.37
CA SER A 151 -59.45 -10.54 -9.97
C SER A 151 -58.33 -11.01 -9.02
N GLY A 152 -58.55 -10.95 -7.70
CA GLY A 152 -57.58 -11.32 -6.69
C GLY A 152 -56.35 -10.40 -6.64
N GLU A 153 -56.50 -9.14 -7.04
CA GLU A 153 -55.40 -8.18 -7.15
C GLU A 153 -55.03 -7.55 -5.79
N ILE A 154 -55.95 -7.58 -4.82
CA ILE A 154 -55.78 -6.90 -3.53
C ILE A 154 -54.82 -7.68 -2.60
N TYR A 155 -54.67 -9.00 -2.80
CA TYR A 155 -53.77 -9.83 -2.00
C TYR A 155 -52.75 -10.57 -2.85
N ILE A 156 -51.48 -10.55 -2.41
CA ILE A 156 -50.40 -11.32 -3.02
C ILE A 156 -50.68 -12.83 -2.85
N ARG A 157 -51.21 -13.48 -3.90
CA ARG A 157 -51.30 -14.94 -3.98
C ARG A 157 -49.87 -15.49 -4.01
N ARG A 158 -49.46 -16.26 -3.00
CA ARG A 158 -48.23 -17.06 -3.14
C ARG A 158 -48.53 -18.23 -4.08
N PRO A 159 -47.59 -18.61 -4.97
CA PRO A 159 -47.69 -19.87 -5.72
C PRO A 159 -47.65 -21.08 -4.79
#